data_AF-A0A8J4C6A5-F1
#
_entry.id   AF-A0A8J4C6A5-F1
#
_cell.length_a   1.000
_cell.length_b   1.000
_cell.length_c   1.000
_cell.angle_alpha   90.00
_cell.angle_beta   90.00
_cell.angle_gamma   90.00
#
_symmetry.space_group_name_H-M   'P 1'
#
loop_
_entity.id
_entity.type
_entity.pdbx_description
1 polymer ?
#
loop_
_entity_poly.entity_id
_entity_poly.type
_entity_poly.pdbx_seq_one_letter_code
_entity_poly.pdbx_strand_id
1 'polypeptide(L)'
;MAFHVGTALLLTLLSLAAATEAASTSNVITGSGHTVGFGELKEEWRGEIVHLSWSPRAFLLKGFLSDEECDHIVEKAKPRMVKSSVVDNQTGKSVDSEIRTSTGMWFAKGEDEIISRIEKRVAQVTMIPLENHEGLQVLHYHDGQKYEPHFDYFHDPVNAAPEHGGQRVVTVLMYL
;
A
#
# COMPACT_ATOMS: atom_id res chain seq x y z
N MET A 1 10.05 -22.78 12.61
CA MET A 1 10.28 -22.94 11.16
C MET A 1 11.52 -22.14 10.80
N ALA A 2 12.48 -22.78 10.16
CA ALA A 2 13.76 -22.16 9.79
C ALA A 2 13.57 -21.27 8.57
N PHE A 3 13.95 -20.00 8.68
CA PHE A 3 14.10 -19.09 7.56
C PHE A 3 15.21 -19.65 6.65
N HIS A 4 14.85 -20.10 5.44
CA HIS A 4 15.83 -20.46 4.43
C HIS A 4 16.50 -19.18 3.93
N VAL A 5 17.81 -19.13 4.08
CA VAL A 5 18.70 -18.09 3.53
C VAL A 5 18.61 -18.17 2.01
N GLY A 6 17.94 -17.18 1.39
CA GLY A 6 17.68 -17.12 -0.06
C GLY A 6 16.30 -16.55 -0.45
N THR A 7 15.53 -16.03 0.51
CA THR A 7 14.16 -15.54 0.26
C THR A 7 14.19 -14.11 -0.26
N ALA A 8 13.81 -13.95 -1.52
CA ALA A 8 13.46 -12.66 -2.06
C ALA A 8 12.35 -12.01 -1.22
N LEU A 9 12.52 -10.74 -0.87
CA LEU A 9 11.56 -10.03 -0.03
C LEU A 9 10.44 -9.50 -0.92
N LEU A 10 9.23 -10.02 -0.71
CA LEU A 10 8.03 -9.51 -1.35
C LEU A 10 7.25 -8.65 -0.35
N LEU A 11 6.96 -7.41 -0.77
CA LEU A 11 6.32 -6.41 0.07
C LEU A 11 5.19 -5.76 -0.69
N THR A 12 4.10 -5.44 0.02
CA THR A 12 3.11 -4.50 -0.48
C THR A 12 3.11 -3.20 0.28
N LEU A 13 2.99 -2.10 -0.47
CA LEU A 13 2.91 -0.74 0.04
C LEU A 13 1.53 -0.20 -0.29
N LEU A 14 0.79 0.20 0.73
CA LEU A 14 -0.41 1.01 0.58
C LEU A 14 -0.19 2.33 1.31
N SER A 15 -0.08 3.41 0.54
CA SER A 15 0.03 4.77 1.06
C SER A 15 -1.34 5.42 1.09
N LEU A 16 -1.63 6.12 2.18
CA LEU A 16 -2.91 6.77 2.41
C LEU A 16 -2.69 8.27 2.53
N ALA A 17 -3.49 9.08 1.83
CA ALA A 17 -3.38 10.53 1.85
C ALA A 17 -4.37 11.19 2.81
N ALA A 18 -4.03 12.38 3.32
CA ALA A 18 -4.94 13.15 4.18
C ALA A 18 -6.20 13.58 3.41
N ALA A 19 -7.39 13.44 4.01
CA ALA A 19 -8.62 13.93 3.41
C ALA A 19 -8.58 15.46 3.25
N THR A 20 -8.69 15.95 2.01
CA THR A 20 -9.08 17.33 1.74
C THR A 20 -10.61 17.39 1.74
N GLU A 21 -11.15 17.77 2.90
CA GLU A 21 -12.58 17.93 3.22
C GLU A 21 -13.42 16.66 3.40
N ALA A 22 -14.29 16.70 4.41
CA ALA A 22 -15.22 15.63 4.72
C ALA A 22 -16.22 15.49 3.56
N ALA A 23 -16.17 14.38 2.84
CA ALA A 23 -17.27 13.98 1.99
C ALA A 23 -18.52 13.87 2.88
N SER A 24 -19.51 14.72 2.59
CA SER A 24 -20.85 14.71 3.19
C SER A 24 -21.34 13.27 3.34
N THR A 25 -21.74 12.90 4.56
CA THR A 25 -22.44 11.64 4.86
C THR A 25 -23.82 11.64 4.22
N SER A 26 -23.84 11.46 2.91
CA SER A 26 -25.02 11.08 2.15
C SER A 26 -24.77 9.64 1.72
N ASN A 27 -25.63 8.73 2.20
CA ASN A 27 -25.72 7.37 1.66
C ASN A 27 -26.09 7.46 0.18
N VAL A 28 -25.08 7.66 -0.67
CA VAL A 28 -25.24 7.59 -2.12
C VAL A 28 -24.65 6.26 -2.52
N ILE A 29 -25.53 5.30 -2.78
CA ILE A 29 -25.20 4.16 -3.62
C ILE A 29 -24.95 4.73 -5.01
N THR A 30 -23.71 5.08 -5.32
CA THR A 30 -23.31 5.38 -6.69
C THR A 30 -23.12 4.04 -7.40
N GLY A 31 -23.96 3.78 -8.41
CA GLY A 31 -23.88 2.61 -9.28
C GLY A 31 -22.66 2.58 -10.20
N SER A 32 -21.53 3.16 -9.79
CA SER A 32 -20.22 3.06 -10.42
C SER A 32 -19.25 2.51 -9.39
N GLY A 33 -18.50 1.46 -9.73
CA GLY A 33 -17.67 0.65 -8.82
C GLY A 33 -16.49 1.36 -8.15
N HIS A 34 -16.72 2.52 -7.53
CA HIS A 34 -15.76 3.23 -6.70
C HIS A 34 -15.84 2.69 -5.27
N THR A 35 -14.69 2.26 -4.74
CA THR A 35 -14.53 1.84 -3.35
C THR A 35 -14.50 3.07 -2.44
N VAL A 36 -15.58 3.28 -1.67
CA VAL A 36 -15.75 4.41 -0.74
C VAL A 36 -15.97 3.94 0.69
N GLY A 37 -15.55 4.74 1.67
CA GLY A 37 -15.68 4.46 3.09
C GLY A 37 -14.84 3.26 3.55
N PHE A 38 -15.43 2.38 4.37
CA PHE A 38 -14.73 1.24 5.01
C PHE A 38 -15.19 -0.14 4.51
N GLY A 39 -16.11 -0.18 3.54
CA GLY A 39 -16.78 -1.41 3.11
C GLY A 39 -17.66 -2.03 4.20
N GLU A 40 -17.93 -3.34 4.08
CA GLU A 40 -18.66 -4.08 5.11
C GLU A 40 -17.76 -4.37 6.33
N LEU A 41 -18.25 -4.04 7.53
CA LEU A 41 -17.55 -4.29 8.81
C LEU A 41 -17.87 -5.68 9.41
N LYS A 42 -18.25 -6.67 8.59
CA LYS A 42 -18.68 -7.99 9.08
C LYS A 42 -17.52 -8.88 9.53
N GLU A 43 -16.32 -8.65 8.98
CA GLU A 43 -15.10 -9.42 9.24
C GLU A 43 -13.94 -8.48 9.60
N GLU A 44 -14.11 -7.70 10.67
CA GLU A 44 -13.04 -6.87 11.21
C GLU A 44 -11.85 -7.75 11.64
N TRP A 45 -10.63 -7.32 11.27
CA TRP A 45 -9.42 -7.98 11.73
C TRP A 45 -9.23 -7.80 13.24
N ARG A 46 -8.92 -8.90 13.94
CA ARG A 46 -8.79 -8.96 15.41
C ARG A 46 -7.50 -9.66 15.84
N GLY A 47 -6.39 -9.31 15.20
CA GLY A 47 -5.08 -9.85 15.54
C GLY A 47 -4.35 -9.06 16.62
N GLU A 48 -3.16 -9.53 16.96
CA GLU A 48 -2.26 -8.87 17.92
C GLU A 48 -1.61 -7.63 17.29
N ILE A 49 -1.57 -6.53 18.05
CA ILE A 49 -0.87 -5.30 17.67
C ILE A 49 0.28 -5.09 18.65
N VAL A 50 1.50 -4.98 18.10
CA VAL A 50 2.71 -4.65 18.87
C VAL A 50 3.11 -3.22 18.57
N HIS A 51 3.15 -2.37 19.59
CA HIS A 51 3.70 -1.02 19.47
C HIS A 51 5.24 -1.08 19.37
N LEU A 52 5.81 -0.48 18.34
CA LEU A 52 7.26 -0.49 18.09
C LEU A 52 7.93 0.83 18.48
N SER A 53 7.31 1.97 18.13
CA SER A 53 7.89 3.29 18.36
C SER A 53 6.82 4.39 18.35
N TRP A 54 7.10 5.48 19.06
CA TRP A 54 6.35 6.73 18.99
C TRP A 54 6.97 7.76 18.05
N SER A 55 8.27 7.61 17.70
CA SER A 55 9.01 8.55 16.84
C SER A 55 9.94 7.78 15.89
N PRO A 56 9.50 7.45 14.67
CA PRO A 56 8.14 7.64 14.14
C PRO A 56 7.12 6.71 14.82
N ARG A 57 5.83 7.04 14.71
CA ARG A 57 4.75 6.13 15.16
C ARG A 57 4.78 4.86 14.30
N ALA A 58 5.04 3.71 14.93
CA ALA A 58 5.15 2.43 14.25
C ALA A 58 4.50 1.31 15.07
N PHE A 59 3.72 0.47 14.37
CA PHE A 59 3.01 -0.68 14.92
C PHE A 59 3.23 -1.88 14.01
N LEU A 60 3.35 -3.07 14.61
CA LEU A 60 3.36 -4.35 13.90
C LEU A 60 2.05 -5.08 14.14
N LEU A 61 1.32 -5.36 13.06
CA LEU A 61 0.06 -6.11 13.07
C LEU A 61 0.36 -7.57 12.72
N LYS A 62 0.22 -8.48 13.69
CA LYS A 62 0.59 -9.89 13.54
C LYS A 62 -0.52 -10.67 12.82
N GLY A 63 -0.17 -11.40 11.77
CA GLY A 63 -1.15 -12.18 11.00
C GLY A 63 -2.20 -11.29 10.36
N PHE A 64 -1.78 -10.18 9.76
CA PHE A 64 -2.68 -9.23 9.11
C PHE A 64 -3.26 -9.77 7.80
N LEU A 65 -2.43 -10.51 7.05
CA LEU A 65 -2.82 -11.29 5.87
C LEU A 65 -2.81 -12.77 6.23
N SER A 66 -3.70 -13.55 5.61
CA SER A 66 -3.57 -15.01 5.62
C SER A 66 -2.53 -15.48 4.61
N ASP A 67 -2.02 -16.70 4.77
CA ASP A 67 -1.05 -17.28 3.84
C ASP A 67 -1.64 -17.35 2.40
N GLU A 68 -2.93 -17.65 2.27
CA GLU A 68 -3.64 -17.69 0.99
C GLU A 68 -3.77 -16.31 0.33
N GLU A 69 -3.94 -15.26 1.13
CA GLU A 69 -3.97 -13.87 0.63
C GLU A 69 -2.58 -13.45 0.13
N CYS A 70 -1.51 -13.84 0.84
CA CYS A 70 -0.13 -13.62 0.40
C CYS A 70 0.15 -14.33 -0.93
N ASP A 71 -0.14 -15.63 -1.02
CA ASP A 71 0.06 -16.42 -2.24
C ASP A 71 -0.73 -15.84 -3.43
N HIS A 72 -1.98 -15.41 -3.21
CA HIS A 72 -2.79 -14.78 -4.25
C HIS A 72 -2.14 -13.51 -4.82
N ILE A 73 -1.64 -12.63 -3.94
CA ILE A 73 -0.94 -11.40 -4.34
C ILE A 73 0.32 -11.76 -5.13
N VAL A 74 1.12 -12.70 -4.63
CA VAL A 74 2.38 -13.14 -5.24
C VAL A 74 2.14 -13.67 -6.66
N GLU A 75 1.23 -14.63 -6.82
CA GLU A 75 0.96 -15.28 -8.10
C GLU A 75 0.41 -14.30 -9.15
N LYS A 76 -0.46 -13.37 -8.73
CA LYS A 76 -1.03 -12.38 -9.63
C LYS A 76 -0.02 -11.28 -10.00
N ALA A 77 0.94 -10.99 -9.12
CA ALA A 77 1.96 -9.98 -9.36
C ALA A 77 3.12 -10.46 -10.25
N LYS A 78 3.59 -11.68 -10.04
CA LYS A 78 4.73 -12.30 -10.76
C LYS A 78 4.79 -12.00 -12.27
N PRO A 79 3.73 -12.21 -13.08
CA PRO A 79 3.81 -12.00 -14.53
C PRO A 79 3.84 -10.52 -14.94
N ARG A 80 3.59 -9.58 -14.03
CA ARG A 80 3.50 -8.13 -14.29
C ARG A 80 4.69 -7.33 -13.75
N MET A 81 5.64 -7.99 -13.09
CA MET A 81 6.78 -7.33 -12.45
C MET A 81 7.72 -6.73 -13.49
N VAL A 82 8.03 -5.44 -13.31
CA VAL A 82 9.01 -4.71 -14.13
C VAL A 82 10.06 -4.09 -13.23
N LYS A 83 11.24 -3.75 -13.78
CA LYS A 83 12.28 -3.06 -13.03
C LYS A 83 11.72 -1.77 -12.41
N SER A 84 11.93 -1.57 -11.12
CA SER A 84 11.41 -0.41 -10.42
C SER A 84 12.06 0.87 -10.92
N SER A 85 11.22 1.89 -11.09
CA SER A 85 11.64 3.26 -11.34
C SER A 85 11.28 4.15 -10.14
N VAL A 86 11.90 5.31 -10.05
CA VAL A 86 11.51 6.38 -9.11
C VAL A 86 11.00 7.59 -9.88
N VAL A 87 10.16 8.39 -9.24
CA VAL A 87 9.74 9.67 -9.79
C VAL A 87 10.85 10.69 -9.54
N ASP A 88 11.34 11.30 -10.62
CA ASP A 88 12.30 12.39 -10.53
C ASP A 88 11.64 13.65 -9.95
N ASN A 89 12.19 14.17 -8.85
CA ASN A 89 11.60 15.29 -8.10
C ASN A 89 11.56 16.61 -8.89
N GLN A 90 12.37 16.78 -9.95
CA GLN A 90 12.40 18.01 -10.73
C GLN A 90 11.41 17.98 -11.89
N THR A 91 11.25 16.80 -12.51
CA THR A 91 10.51 16.63 -13.77
C THR A 91 9.21 15.87 -13.61
N GLY A 92 8.99 15.18 -12.48
CA GLY A 92 7.85 14.30 -12.24
C GLY A 92 7.86 13.02 -13.07
N LYS A 93 8.98 12.69 -13.74
CA LYS A 93 9.07 11.54 -14.65
C LYS A 93 9.62 10.30 -13.96
N SER A 94 9.15 9.13 -14.39
CA SER A 94 9.68 7.83 -13.98
C SER A 94 11.06 7.58 -14.59
N VAL A 95 12.08 7.38 -13.75
CA VAL A 95 13.47 7.07 -14.14
C VAL A 95 13.99 5.81 -13.43
N ASP A 96 14.86 5.07 -14.11
CA ASP A 96 15.57 3.93 -13.51
C ASP A 96 16.32 4.38 -12.24
N SER A 97 16.15 3.64 -11.15
CA SER A 97 16.64 4.05 -9.84
C SER A 97 17.83 3.22 -9.37
N GLU A 98 18.88 3.90 -8.91
CA GLU A 98 19.96 3.29 -8.10
C GLU A 98 19.58 3.22 -6.60
N ILE A 99 18.51 3.94 -6.21
CA ILE A 99 18.03 4.07 -4.83
C ILE A 99 17.07 2.93 -4.49
N ARG A 100 16.15 2.60 -5.41
CA ARG A 100 15.27 1.42 -5.36
C ARG A 100 15.60 0.50 -6.52
N THR A 101 16.22 -0.64 -6.24
CA THR A 101 16.70 -1.57 -7.28
C THR A 101 15.83 -2.82 -7.42
N SER A 102 14.63 -2.83 -6.85
CA SER A 102 13.67 -3.95 -6.94
C SER A 102 13.06 -4.10 -8.34
N THR A 103 12.26 -5.16 -8.50
CA THR A 103 11.15 -5.15 -9.46
C THR A 103 9.85 -4.81 -8.74
N GLY A 104 8.85 -4.29 -9.46
CA GLY A 104 7.56 -3.97 -8.87
C GLY A 104 6.43 -3.84 -9.89
N MET A 105 5.21 -3.79 -9.38
CA MET A 105 3.99 -3.53 -10.14
C MET A 105 2.92 -2.89 -9.25
N TRP A 106 1.89 -2.32 -9.85
CA TRP A 106 0.72 -1.75 -9.16
C TRP A 106 -0.58 -2.44 -9.52
N PHE A 107 -1.33 -2.87 -8.52
CA PHE A 107 -2.73 -3.27 -8.69
C PHE A 107 -3.58 -2.00 -8.69
N ALA A 108 -4.60 -1.96 -9.55
CA ALA A 108 -5.62 -0.94 -9.42
C ALA A 108 -6.38 -1.12 -8.09
N LYS A 109 -6.89 -0.02 -7.52
CA LYS A 109 -7.76 -0.10 -6.35
C LYS A 109 -8.97 -0.97 -6.67
N GLY A 110 -9.27 -1.93 -5.81
CA GLY A 110 -10.35 -2.88 -6.00
C GLY A 110 -10.20 -3.81 -7.21
N GLU A 111 -8.97 -4.11 -7.65
CA GLU A 111 -8.73 -4.88 -8.89
C GLU A 111 -9.37 -6.29 -8.88
N ASP A 112 -9.45 -6.94 -7.73
CA ASP A 112 -10.24 -8.15 -7.53
C ASP A 112 -10.84 -8.23 -6.13
N GLU A 113 -11.64 -9.27 -5.88
CA GLU A 113 -12.36 -9.47 -4.63
C GLU A 113 -11.45 -9.70 -3.41
N ILE A 114 -10.29 -10.33 -3.60
CA ILE A 114 -9.32 -10.59 -2.53
C ILE A 114 -8.57 -9.30 -2.20
N ILE A 115 -8.04 -8.62 -3.21
CA ILE A 115 -7.38 -7.31 -3.06
C ILE A 115 -8.34 -6.30 -2.42
N SER A 116 -9.58 -6.23 -2.90
CA SER A 116 -10.62 -5.35 -2.34
C SER A 116 -10.90 -5.63 -0.86
N ARG A 117 -10.82 -6.89 -0.44
CA ARG A 117 -11.05 -7.29 0.96
C ARG A 117 -9.89 -6.86 1.85
N ILE A 118 -8.67 -7.00 1.35
CA ILE A 118 -7.45 -6.55 2.03
C ILE A 118 -7.47 -5.02 2.16
N GLU A 119 -7.78 -4.29 1.09
CA GLU A 119 -7.90 -2.81 1.12
C GLU A 119 -8.95 -2.34 2.14
N LYS A 120 -10.12 -3.00 2.20
CA LYS A 120 -11.14 -2.72 3.23
C LYS A 120 -10.60 -2.94 4.65
N ARG A 121 -9.88 -4.04 4.88
CA ARG A 121 -9.24 -4.34 6.16
C ARG A 121 -8.20 -3.28 6.53
N VAL A 122 -7.42 -2.80 5.56
CA VAL A 122 -6.47 -1.69 5.76
C VAL A 122 -7.21 -0.40 6.11
N ALA A 123 -8.30 -0.09 5.43
CA ALA A 123 -9.11 1.11 5.72
C ALA A 123 -9.64 1.08 7.16
N GLN A 124 -10.12 -0.09 7.60
CA GLN A 124 -10.65 -0.29 8.95
C GLN A 124 -9.57 -0.11 10.02
N VAL A 125 -8.38 -0.72 9.86
CA VAL A 125 -7.34 -0.64 10.89
C VAL A 125 -6.63 0.71 10.95
N THR A 126 -6.52 1.39 9.81
CA THR A 126 -5.95 2.75 9.74
C THR A 126 -6.97 3.83 10.11
N MET A 127 -8.27 3.50 10.10
CA MET A 127 -9.39 4.43 10.23
C MET A 127 -9.39 5.54 9.18
N ILE A 128 -8.85 5.25 7.99
CA ILE A 128 -8.82 6.16 6.83
C ILE A 128 -9.60 5.49 5.69
N PRO A 129 -10.59 6.18 5.08
CA PRO A 129 -11.49 5.56 4.13
C PRO A 129 -10.84 5.29 2.77
N LEU A 130 -11.38 4.33 2.02
CA LEU A 130 -10.83 3.77 0.78
C LEU A 130 -10.56 4.81 -0.32
N GLU A 131 -11.31 5.91 -0.35
CA GLU A 131 -11.09 7.01 -1.29
C GLU A 131 -9.71 7.68 -1.15
N ASN A 132 -9.11 7.62 0.05
CA ASN A 132 -7.77 8.16 0.34
C ASN A 132 -6.63 7.19 0.03
N HIS A 133 -6.95 5.97 -0.39
CA HIS A 133 -5.98 4.92 -0.64
C HIS A 133 -5.50 4.97 -2.09
N GLU A 134 -4.19 4.83 -2.28
CA GLU A 134 -3.60 4.49 -3.56
C GLU A 134 -3.92 3.03 -3.95
N GLY A 135 -3.51 2.60 -5.14
CA GLY A 135 -3.52 1.18 -5.49
C GLY A 135 -2.44 0.40 -4.72
N LEU A 136 -2.55 -0.93 -4.69
CA LEU A 136 -1.57 -1.76 -4.00
C LEU A 136 -0.28 -1.90 -4.82
N GLN A 137 0.83 -1.37 -4.33
CA GLN A 137 2.15 -1.56 -4.95
C GLN A 137 2.79 -2.85 -4.42
N VAL A 138 3.20 -3.76 -5.31
CA VAL A 138 3.99 -4.96 -4.96
C VAL A 138 5.44 -4.73 -5.37
N LEU A 139 6.37 -5.09 -4.50
CA LEU A 139 7.82 -5.00 -4.71
C LEU A 139 8.46 -6.36 -4.47
N HIS A 140 9.49 -6.69 -5.26
CA HIS A 140 10.28 -7.90 -5.15
C HIS A 140 11.77 -7.59 -5.20
N TYR A 141 12.47 -7.94 -4.12
CA TYR A 141 13.90 -7.78 -3.98
C TYR A 141 14.60 -9.13 -4.03
N HIS A 142 15.44 -9.33 -5.04
CA HIS A 142 16.43 -10.39 -5.09
C HIS A 142 17.67 -10.04 -4.26
N ASP A 143 18.55 -11.02 -4.04
CA ASP A 143 19.81 -10.83 -3.34
C ASP A 143 20.62 -9.66 -3.92
N GLY A 144 21.03 -8.75 -3.03
CA GLY A 144 21.78 -7.54 -3.39
C GLY A 144 20.91 -6.36 -3.84
N GLN A 145 19.61 -6.55 -4.06
CA GLN A 145 18.69 -5.44 -4.30
C GLN A 145 18.30 -4.74 -2.99
N LYS A 146 18.02 -3.45 -3.07
CA LYS A 146 17.76 -2.61 -1.90
C LYS A 146 16.79 -1.47 -2.21
N TYR A 147 16.30 -0.88 -1.12
CA TYR A 147 15.74 0.45 -1.10
C TYR A 147 16.53 1.25 -0.06
N GLU A 148 17.21 2.31 -0.48
CA GLU A 148 17.86 3.25 0.45
C GLU A 148 16.82 3.97 1.36
N PRO A 149 17.22 4.42 2.56
CA PRO A 149 16.34 5.20 3.43
C PRO A 149 15.74 6.41 2.70
N HIS A 150 14.42 6.56 2.80
CA HIS A 150 13.66 7.65 2.19
C HIS A 150 12.40 7.96 3.02
N PHE A 151 11.70 9.00 2.61
CA PHE A 151 10.38 9.32 3.13
C PHE A 151 9.31 8.97 2.10
N ASP A 152 8.15 8.52 2.58
CA ASP A 152 7.01 8.23 1.72
C ASP A 152 6.26 9.50 1.29
N TYR A 153 6.42 10.62 2.00
CA TYR A 153 5.78 11.88 1.66
C TYR A 153 6.38 12.49 0.38
N PHE A 154 5.58 13.31 -0.31
CA PHE A 154 6.04 14.00 -1.51
C PHE A 154 6.82 15.26 -1.15
N HIS A 155 8.01 15.43 -1.73
CA HIS A 155 8.81 16.64 -1.55
C HIS A 155 8.32 17.80 -2.44
N ASP A 156 7.70 17.48 -3.57
CA ASP A 156 7.26 18.44 -4.56
C ASP A 156 5.74 18.72 -4.46
N PRO A 157 5.31 19.95 -4.79
CA PRO A 157 3.90 20.33 -4.71
C PRO A 157 3.03 19.67 -5.79
N VAL A 158 3.63 19.11 -6.86
CA VAL A 158 2.85 18.50 -7.95
C VAL A 158 2.29 17.16 -7.50
N ASN A 159 3.11 16.28 -6.94
CA ASN A 159 2.66 15.00 -6.41
C ASN A 159 1.83 15.17 -5.12
N ALA A 160 2.08 16.23 -4.35
CA ALA A 160 1.28 16.58 -3.17
C ALA A 160 -0.03 17.31 -3.47
N ALA A 161 -0.37 17.53 -4.75
CA ALA A 161 -1.54 18.32 -5.13
C ALA A 161 -2.86 17.63 -4.74
N PRO A 162 -3.91 18.39 -4.36
CA PRO A 162 -5.21 17.83 -3.97
C PRO A 162 -5.83 16.89 -5.03
N GLU A 163 -5.65 17.21 -6.31
CA GLU A 163 -6.10 16.37 -7.44
C GLU A 163 -5.44 14.98 -7.49
N HIS A 164 -4.29 14.80 -6.82
CA HIS A 164 -3.58 13.52 -6.67
C HIS A 164 -3.83 12.86 -5.30
N GLY A 165 -4.77 13.40 -4.51
CA GLY A 165 -5.11 12.89 -3.18
C GLY A 165 -4.35 13.58 -2.03
N GLY A 166 -3.36 14.42 -2.32
CA GLY A 166 -2.61 15.17 -1.31
C GLY A 166 -1.41 14.42 -0.72
N GLN A 167 -0.96 14.83 0.46
CA GLN A 167 0.19 14.22 1.15
C GLN A 167 -0.15 12.89 1.81
N ARG A 168 0.79 11.96 1.71
CA ARG A 168 0.73 10.66 2.41
C ARG A 168 0.92 10.85 3.91
N VAL A 169 0.06 10.21 4.70
CA VAL A 169 0.05 10.29 6.17
C VAL A 169 0.32 8.96 6.87
N VAL A 170 0.01 7.85 6.20
CA VAL A 170 0.20 6.49 6.72
C VAL A 170 0.64 5.58 5.60
N THR A 171 1.57 4.69 5.93
CA THR A 171 2.01 3.60 5.08
C THR A 171 1.73 2.28 5.77
N VAL A 172 1.04 1.37 5.09
CA VAL A 172 0.91 -0.02 5.51
C VAL A 172 1.83 -0.87 4.65
N LEU A 173 2.88 -1.40 5.27
CA LEU A 173 3.85 -2.29 4.64
C LEU A 173 3.54 -3.74 5.06
N MET A 174 3.11 -4.58 4.11
CA MET A 174 2.76 -5.96 4.38
C MET A 174 3.78 -6.91 3.76
N TYR A 175 4.28 -7.84 4.57
CA TYR A 175 5.19 -8.90 4.15
C TYR A 175 4.37 -10.06 3.57
N LEU A 176 4.76 -10.53 2.38
CA LEU A 176 4.10 -11.61 1.65
C LEU A 176 4.94 -12.88 1.68
#